data_AF-A0A438E0U3-F1
#
_entry.id   AF-A0A438E0U3-F1
#
_cell.length_a   1.000
_cell.length_b   1.000
_cell.length_c   1.000
_cell.angle_alpha   90.00
_cell.angle_beta   90.00
_cell.angle_gamma   90.00
#
_symmetry.space_group_name_H-M   'P 1'
#
loop_
_entity.id
_entity.type
_entity.pdbx_description
1 polymer ?
#
loop_
_entity_poly.entity_id
_entity_poly.type
_entity_poly.pdbx_seq_one_letter_code
_entity_poly.pdbx_strand_id
1 'polypeptide(L)'
;MKKKRTRPFMEKSTEIELQQRKRRRQVPFQGHINPTVQLANIIDDRGFSVTIIHTHFNSPNPSDYPHLTFHLIPDGLLKSHASSTDVIIALIQLLNINCVTPFQDCLSRLLLEVYEEPIIAKL
;
A
#
# COMPACT_ATOMS: atom_id res chain seq x y z
N MET A 1 18.60 61.12 -14.01
CA MET A 1 17.51 60.40 -13.32
C MET A 1 17.91 58.94 -13.13
N LYS A 2 18.17 58.50 -11.89
CA LYS A 2 18.60 57.12 -11.59
C LYS A 2 17.39 56.18 -11.58
N LYS A 3 17.35 55.21 -12.51
CA LYS A 3 16.30 54.20 -12.63
C LYS A 3 16.39 53.26 -11.41
N LYS A 4 15.45 53.38 -10.47
CA LYS A 4 15.34 52.47 -9.31
C LYS A 4 15.04 51.08 -9.83
N ARG A 5 16.01 50.16 -9.71
CA ARG A 5 15.83 48.74 -9.99
C ARG A 5 15.13 48.14 -8.78
N THR A 6 13.79 48.07 -8.83
CA THR A 6 12.99 47.31 -7.88
C THR A 6 13.40 45.85 -7.98
N ARG A 7 13.89 45.29 -6.87
CA ARG A 7 14.18 43.85 -6.77
C ARG A 7 12.82 43.13 -6.86
N PRO A 8 12.65 42.10 -7.70
CA PRO A 8 11.47 41.27 -7.59
C PRO A 8 11.52 40.61 -6.22
N PHE A 9 10.51 40.90 -5.41
CA PHE A 9 10.18 40.16 -4.20
C PHE A 9 9.95 38.72 -4.63
N MET A 10 10.77 37.79 -4.13
CA MET A 10 10.58 36.36 -4.33
C MET A 10 9.23 36.00 -3.73
N GLU A 11 8.22 35.89 -4.59
CA GLU A 11 7.02 35.13 -4.29
C GLU A 11 7.50 33.69 -4.16
N LYS A 12 7.82 33.27 -2.93
CA LYS A 12 7.89 31.86 -2.58
C LYS A 12 6.47 31.36 -2.76
N SER A 13 6.16 30.94 -3.99
CA SER A 13 5.05 30.07 -4.28
C SER A 13 5.09 29.00 -3.21
N THR A 14 4.03 28.95 -2.41
CA THR A 14 3.75 27.86 -1.49
C THR A 14 3.52 26.62 -2.35
N GLU A 15 4.60 26.09 -2.92
CA GLU A 15 4.72 24.68 -3.21
C GLU A 15 4.61 24.04 -1.84
N ILE A 16 3.38 23.68 -1.52
CA ILE A 16 3.09 22.58 -0.64
C ILE A 16 3.91 21.45 -1.25
N GLU A 17 5.14 21.30 -0.77
CA GLU A 17 5.90 20.09 -0.85
C GLU A 17 5.00 19.08 -0.15
N LEU A 18 4.06 18.52 -0.93
CA LEU A 18 3.34 17.33 -0.62
C LEU A 18 4.46 16.32 -0.50
N GLN A 19 5.06 16.26 0.69
CA GLN A 19 5.95 15.22 1.15
C GLN A 19 5.18 13.98 0.77
N GLN A 20 5.54 13.42 -0.39
CA GLN A 20 4.97 12.21 -0.91
C GLN A 20 5.39 11.22 0.16
N ARG A 21 4.51 11.01 1.15
CA ARG A 21 4.67 9.93 2.11
C ARG A 21 4.71 8.72 1.21
N LYS A 22 5.94 8.28 0.95
CA LYS A 22 6.24 7.24 -0.02
C LYS A 22 5.76 5.97 0.65
N ARG A 23 4.45 5.73 0.58
CA ARG A 23 3.79 4.54 1.11
C ARG A 23 4.30 3.41 0.24
N ARG A 24 5.40 2.79 0.68
CA ARG A 24 6.02 1.67 -0.01
C ARG A 24 5.05 0.49 0.11
N ARG A 25 4.51 0.07 -1.02
CA ARG A 25 3.68 -1.13 -1.11
C ARG A 25 4.58 -2.32 -1.47
N GLN A 26 4.33 -3.44 -0.82
CA GLN A 26 4.90 -4.73 -1.19
C GLN A 26 4.57 -5.04 -2.65
N VAL A 27 5.58 -5.46 -3.42
CA VAL A 27 5.36 -5.88 -4.81
C VAL A 27 4.98 -7.36 -4.79
N PRO A 28 3.88 -7.78 -5.43
CA PRO A 28 3.33 -9.14 -5.31
C PRO A 28 4.11 -10.17 -6.15
N PHE A 29 5.41 -10.28 -5.92
CA PHE A 29 6.24 -11.33 -6.48
C PHE A 29 6.64 -12.32 -5.38
N GLN A 30 6.86 -13.58 -5.75
CA GLN A 30 7.09 -14.67 -4.80
C GLN A 30 8.27 -14.38 -3.84
N GLY A 31 9.32 -13.72 -4.34
CA GLY A 31 10.47 -13.29 -3.53
C GLY A 31 10.14 -12.27 -2.43
N HIS A 32 8.99 -11.60 -2.49
CA HIS A 32 8.51 -10.66 -1.46
C HIS A 32 7.38 -11.26 -0.61
N ILE A 33 6.51 -12.07 -1.21
CA ILE A 33 5.34 -12.65 -0.52
C ILE A 33 5.80 -13.55 0.64
N ASN A 34 6.70 -14.49 0.37
CA ASN A 34 7.11 -15.47 1.38
C ASN A 34 7.79 -14.82 2.61
N PRO A 35 8.75 -13.89 2.46
CA PRO A 35 9.29 -13.16 3.61
C PRO A 35 8.25 -12.34 4.38
N THR A 36 7.26 -11.77 3.69
CA THR A 36 6.21 -10.96 4.32
C THR A 36 5.29 -11.80 5.19
N VAL A 37 4.91 -12.98 4.69
CA VAL A 37 4.09 -13.91 5.46
C VAL A 37 4.86 -14.50 6.64
N GLN A 38 6.15 -14.84 6.45
CA GLN A 38 7.01 -15.26 7.55
C GLN A 38 7.15 -14.18 8.64
N LEU A 39 7.34 -12.92 8.23
CA LEU A 39 7.37 -11.80 9.16
C LEU A 39 6.03 -11.63 9.88
N ALA A 40 4.91 -11.76 9.16
CA ALA A 40 3.57 -11.69 9.75
C ALA A 40 3.36 -12.77 10.83
N ASN A 41 3.78 -14.01 10.58
CA ASN A 41 3.72 -15.10 11.57
C ASN A 41 4.51 -14.74 12.85
N ILE A 42 5.73 -14.22 12.72
CA ILE A 42 6.55 -13.85 13.87
C ILE A 42 5.90 -12.72 14.69
N ILE A 43 5.19 -11.80 14.02
CA ILE A 43 4.48 -10.70 14.68
C ILE A 43 3.22 -11.24 15.39
N ASP A 44 2.48 -12.14 14.75
CA ASP A 44 1.31 -12.80 15.32
C ASP A 44 1.65 -13.63 16.56
N ASP A 45 2.73 -14.42 16.50
CA ASP A 45 3.27 -15.19 17.64
C ASP A 45 3.63 -14.31 18.85
N ARG A 46 3.85 -13.01 18.64
CA ARG A 46 4.13 -12.02 19.70
C ARG A 46 2.86 -11.37 20.27
N GLY A 47 1.69 -11.81 19.84
CA GLY A 47 0.39 -11.35 20.32
C GLY A 47 -0.15 -10.11 19.60
N PHE A 48 0.37 -9.79 18.41
CA PHE A 48 -0.15 -8.70 17.59
C PHE A 48 -1.01 -9.25 16.45
N SER A 49 -2.23 -8.75 16.30
CA SER A 49 -3.05 -9.08 15.13
C SER A 49 -2.41 -8.53 13.85
N VAL A 50 -2.27 -9.37 12.83
CA VAL A 50 -1.68 -8.99 11.54
C VAL A 50 -2.69 -9.14 10.42
N THR A 51 -2.88 -8.05 9.69
CA THR A 51 -3.71 -7.99 8.48
C THR A 51 -2.86 -7.77 7.24
N ILE A 52 -2.98 -8.67 6.25
CA ILE A 52 -2.27 -8.60 4.97
C ILE A 52 -3.23 -8.19 3.87
N ILE A 53 -3.02 -6.99 3.31
CA ILE A 53 -3.72 -6.53 2.11
C ILE A 53 -2.91 -6.93 0.88
N HIS A 54 -3.50 -7.66 -0.06
CA HIS A 54 -2.84 -8.17 -1.25
C HIS A 54 -3.73 -8.07 -2.50
N THR A 55 -3.11 -8.12 -3.68
CA THR A 55 -3.78 -8.05 -5.00
C THR A 55 -4.21 -9.43 -5.50
N HIS A 56 -5.10 -9.52 -6.49
CA HIS A 56 -5.44 -10.81 -7.14
C HIS A 56 -4.25 -11.45 -7.84
N PHE A 57 -3.38 -10.64 -8.41
CA PHE A 57 -2.15 -11.09 -9.01
C PHE A 57 -1.21 -11.65 -7.94
N ASN A 58 -0.85 -12.93 -8.10
CA ASN A 58 0.00 -13.69 -7.17
C ASN A 58 -0.46 -13.63 -5.70
N SER A 59 -1.77 -13.69 -5.45
CA SER A 59 -2.31 -13.75 -4.10
C SER A 59 -1.86 -15.04 -3.37
N PRO A 60 -1.38 -14.97 -2.10
CA PRO A 60 -1.23 -16.15 -1.27
C PRO A 60 -2.59 -16.79 -1.01
N ASN A 61 -2.63 -18.11 -0.82
CA ASN A 61 -3.85 -18.81 -0.43
C ASN A 61 -4.08 -18.61 1.09
N PRO A 62 -5.19 -17.97 1.51
CA PRO A 62 -5.45 -17.73 2.94
C PRO A 62 -5.58 -19.02 3.76
N SER A 63 -6.02 -20.12 3.15
CA SER A 63 -6.14 -21.42 3.84
C SER A 63 -4.81 -21.98 4.34
N ASP A 64 -3.69 -21.54 3.77
CA ASP A 64 -2.36 -21.97 4.20
C ASP A 64 -1.91 -21.24 5.48
N TYR A 65 -2.61 -20.16 5.87
CA TYR A 65 -2.24 -19.28 6.99
C TYR A 65 -3.49 -18.89 7.81
N PRO A 66 -4.15 -19.85 8.49
CA PRO A 66 -5.47 -19.65 9.10
C PRO A 66 -5.50 -18.63 10.25
N HIS A 67 -4.36 -18.32 10.86
CA HIS A 67 -4.20 -17.34 11.93
C HIS A 67 -3.97 -15.91 11.41
N LEU A 68 -3.62 -15.74 10.12
CA LEU A 68 -3.44 -14.43 9.52
C LEU A 68 -4.72 -13.97 8.83
N THR A 69 -5.01 -12.66 8.91
CA THR A 69 -6.16 -12.08 8.21
C THR A 69 -5.73 -11.52 6.86
N PHE A 70 -6.44 -11.87 5.78
CA PHE A 70 -6.14 -11.43 4.43
C PHE A 70 -7.28 -10.61 3.82
N HIS A 71 -6.93 -9.47 3.21
CA HIS A 71 -7.86 -8.70 2.38
C HIS A 71 -7.35 -8.63 0.95
N LEU A 72 -8.22 -9.06 0.05
CA LEU A 72 -7.95 -9.07 -1.37
C LEU A 72 -8.49 -7.78 -2.01
N ILE A 73 -7.65 -7.10 -2.78
CA ILE A 73 -8.02 -5.88 -3.51
C ILE A 73 -7.93 -6.06 -5.03
N PRO A 74 -8.81 -5.42 -5.80
CA PRO A 74 -8.73 -5.41 -7.25
C PRO A 74 -7.44 -4.74 -7.73
N ASP A 75 -6.82 -5.33 -8.76
CA ASP A 75 -5.61 -4.81 -9.42
C ASP A 75 -5.82 -4.38 -10.88
N GLY A 76 -6.96 -4.70 -11.45
CA GLY A 76 -7.30 -4.34 -12.84
C GLY A 76 -6.39 -4.98 -13.87
N LEU A 77 -5.71 -6.08 -13.53
CA LEU A 77 -4.79 -6.78 -14.43
C LEU A 77 -5.55 -7.78 -15.31
N LEU A 78 -5.22 -7.80 -16.61
CA LEU A 78 -5.65 -8.88 -17.51
C LEU A 78 -4.70 -10.08 -17.36
N LYS A 79 -5.25 -11.30 -17.46
CA LYS A 79 -4.54 -12.58 -17.21
C LYS A 79 -3.27 -12.83 -18.05
N SER A 80 -3.00 -12.05 -19.09
CA SER A 80 -1.98 -12.34 -20.11
C SER A 80 -0.69 -11.50 -20.05
N HIS A 81 -0.45 -10.74 -18.99
CA HIS A 81 0.71 -9.83 -18.90
C HIS A 81 1.89 -10.42 -18.12
N ALA A 82 2.58 -11.44 -18.63
CA ALA A 82 3.82 -11.92 -17.99
C ALA A 82 4.76 -12.70 -18.94
N SER A 83 5.52 -12.01 -19.80
CA SER A 83 6.78 -12.58 -20.35
C SER A 83 7.64 -11.52 -21.06
N SER A 84 8.32 -10.67 -20.29
CA SER A 84 9.58 -9.95 -20.61
C SER A 84 9.90 -8.97 -19.48
N THR A 85 11.14 -8.47 -19.40
CA THR A 85 11.53 -7.43 -18.41
C THR A 85 10.69 -6.16 -18.57
N ASP A 86 10.42 -5.75 -19.81
CA ASP A 86 9.56 -4.59 -20.10
C ASP A 86 8.13 -4.81 -19.62
N VAL A 87 7.62 -6.04 -19.72
CA VAL A 87 6.31 -6.43 -19.19
C VAL A 87 6.28 -6.37 -17.66
N ILE A 88 7.37 -6.72 -16.97
CA ILE A 88 7.45 -6.61 -15.50
C ILE A 88 7.42 -5.15 -15.04
N ILE A 89 8.16 -4.25 -15.71
CA ILE A 89 8.15 -2.83 -15.37
C ILE A 89 6.75 -2.25 -15.61
N ALA A 90 6.14 -2.55 -16.76
CA ALA A 90 4.78 -2.11 -17.08
C ALA A 90 3.76 -2.65 -16.07
N LEU A 91 3.90 -3.91 -15.64
CA LEU A 91 3.06 -4.53 -14.61
C LEU A 91 3.17 -3.78 -13.27
N ILE A 92 4.39 -3.46 -12.82
CA ILE A 92 4.60 -2.70 -11.57
C ILE A 92 3.96 -1.31 -11.68
N GLN A 93 4.11 -0.64 -12.83
CA GLN A 93 3.48 0.66 -13.07
C GLN A 93 1.95 0.56 -13.01
N LEU A 94 1.36 -0.46 -13.64
CA LEU A 94 -0.08 -0.67 -13.66
C LEU A 94 -0.62 -0.96 -12.25
N LEU A 95 0.07 -1.79 -11.47
CA LEU A 95 -0.23 -2.03 -10.05
C LEU A 95 -0.17 -0.74 -9.22
N ASN A 96 0.83 0.11 -9.47
CA ASN A 96 0.96 1.39 -8.77
C ASN A 96 -0.14 2.39 -9.14
N ILE A 97 -0.74 2.29 -10.32
CA ILE A 97 -1.86 3.16 -10.72
C ILE A 97 -3.18 2.58 -10.20
N ASN A 98 -3.46 1.32 -10.54
CA ASN A 98 -4.77 0.72 -10.31
C ASN A 98 -5.06 0.41 -8.84
N CYS A 99 -4.03 0.04 -8.06
CA CYS A 99 -4.23 -0.38 -6.68
C CYS A 99 -4.16 0.77 -5.67
N VAL A 100 -3.98 2.03 -6.07
CA VAL A 100 -3.95 3.16 -5.10
C VAL A 100 -5.28 3.31 -4.40
N THR A 101 -6.36 3.53 -5.16
CA THR A 101 -7.70 3.72 -4.60
C THR A 101 -8.20 2.47 -3.86
N PRO A 102 -8.16 1.25 -4.45
CA PRO A 102 -8.62 0.04 -3.75
C PRO A 102 -7.89 -0.22 -2.44
N PHE A 103 -6.58 0.06 -2.39
CA PHE A 103 -5.81 -0.08 -1.16
C PHE A 103 -6.21 0.97 -0.11
N GLN A 104 -6.40 2.22 -0.51
CA GLN A 104 -6.83 3.29 0.39
C GLN A 104 -8.22 3.01 0.97
N ASP A 105 -9.16 2.55 0.14
CA ASP A 105 -10.51 2.19 0.56
C ASP A 105 -10.49 0.98 1.51
N CYS A 106 -9.70 -0.05 1.19
CA CYS A 106 -9.51 -1.19 2.08
C CYS A 106 -8.92 -0.77 3.43
N LEU A 107 -7.85 0.03 3.41
CA LEU A 107 -7.21 0.50 4.64
C LEU A 107 -8.15 1.37 5.47
N SER A 108 -8.93 2.24 4.83
CA SER A 108 -9.89 3.11 5.53
C SER A 108 -10.97 2.30 6.23
N ARG A 109 -11.52 1.28 5.57
CA ARG A 109 -12.49 0.35 6.19
C ARG A 109 -11.90 -0.39 7.39
N LEU A 110 -10.70 -0.95 7.24
CA LEU A 110 -10.03 -1.67 8.33
C LEU A 110 -9.76 -0.79 9.55
N LEU A 111 -9.36 0.46 9.32
CA LEU A 111 -9.15 1.40 10.41
C LEU A 111 -10.47 1.73 11.11
N LEU A 112 -11.57 1.94 10.36
CA LEU A 112 -12.89 2.19 10.95
C LEU A 112 -13.38 1.00 11.79
N GLU A 113 -13.18 -0.24 11.33
CA GLU A 113 -13.53 -1.45 12.09
C GLU A 113 -12.81 -1.50 13.45
N VAL A 114 -11.54 -1.09 13.51
CA VAL A 114 -10.77 -1.01 14.77
C VAL A 114 -11.32 0.06 15.72
N TYR A 115 -11.88 1.15 15.21
CA TYR A 115 -12.44 2.23 16.03
C TYR A 115 -13.87 1.94 16.53
N GLU A 116 -14.58 0.99 15.90
CA GLU A 116 -15.95 0.59 16.26
C GLU A 116 -16.02 -0.63 17.20
N GLU A 117 -14.89 -1.29 17.50
CA GLU A 117 -14.81 -2.30 18.57
C GLU A 117 -15.03 -1.63 19.95
N PRO A 118 -16.10 -1.98 20.70
CA PRO A 118 -16.34 -1.40 22.01
C PRO A 118 -15.28 -1.92 22.99
N ILE A 119 -14.80 -1.03 23.86
CA ILE A 119 -13.89 -1.27 24.99
C ILE A 119 -14.44 -2.31 26.01
N ILE A 120 -15.59 -2.92 25.75
CA ILE A 120 -16.37 -3.76 26.66
C ILE A 120 -16.05 -5.24 26.42
N ALA A 121 -14.84 -5.70 26.74
CA ALA A 121 -14.56 -7.10 27.07
C ALA A 121 -13.16 -7.30 27.68
N LYS A 122 -12.77 -6.46 28.65
CA LYS A 122 -11.71 -6.81 29.62
C LYS A 122 -12.13 -6.32 31.01
N LEU A 123 -13.04 -7.07 31.63
CA LEU A 123 -13.24 -7.12 33.08
C LEU A 123 -13.02 -8.55 33.53
#